data_AF-A0A959FV07-F1
#
_entry.id   AF-A0A959FV07-F1
#
_cell.length_a   1.000
_cell.length_b   1.000
_cell.length_c   1.000
_cell.angle_alpha   90.00
_cell.angle_beta   90.00
_cell.angle_gamma   90.00
#
_symmetry.space_group_name_H-M   'P 1'
#
loop_
_entity.id
_entity.type
_entity.pdbx_description
1 polymer ?
#
loop_
_entity_poly.entity_id
_entity_poly.type
_entity_poly.pdbx_seq_one_letter_code
_entity_poly.pdbx_strand_id
1 'polypeptide(L)'
;RFTTDVIERISFYEDNVSTTKPVNIGTNRATGLEFNAKYSPSKWLVLTGDFNYNQFDRQGTLEAVSFDFNASRWTSRMTAKLKFPADIDFEV
;
A
#
# COMPACT_ATOMS: atom_id res chain seq x y z
N ARG A 1 -4.06 -12.25 -2.57
CA ARG A 1 -3.51 -12.31 -1.19
C ARG A 1 -4.67 -12.40 -0.19
N PHE A 2 -4.58 -13.30 0.79
CA PHE A 2 -5.54 -13.40 1.89
C PHE A 2 -4.79 -13.30 3.23
N THR A 3 -5.29 -12.49 4.15
CA THR A 3 -4.70 -12.31 5.49
C THR A 3 -5.80 -12.34 6.54
N THR A 4 -5.60 -13.12 7.60
CA THR A 4 -6.44 -13.11 8.81
C THR A 4 -5.85 -12.18 9.86
N ASP A 5 -6.61 -11.92 10.93
CA ASP A 5 -6.14 -11.20 12.12
C ASP A 5 -5.64 -9.78 11.82
N VAL A 6 -6.40 -9.07 10.98
CA VAL A 6 -6.09 -7.68 10.64
C VAL A 6 -6.23 -6.81 11.88
N ILE A 7 -5.15 -6.12 12.25
CA ILE A 7 -5.15 -5.17 13.37
C ILE A 7 -5.83 -3.87 12.93
N GLU A 8 -6.90 -3.49 13.62
CA GLU A 8 -7.55 -2.19 13.50
C GLU A 8 -7.50 -1.43 14.83
N ARG A 9 -7.39 -0.10 14.76
CA ARG A 9 -7.43 0.76 15.96
C ARG A 9 -8.85 1.22 16.21
N ILE A 10 -9.48 0.66 17.25
CA ILE A 10 -10.86 0.95 17.61
C ILE A 10 -10.86 1.81 18.88
N SER A 11 -11.70 2.85 18.88
CA SER A 11 -11.93 3.71 20.03
C SER A 11 -13.16 3.25 20.79
N PHE A 12 -12.98 2.96 22.07
CA PHE A 12 -14.04 2.62 23.01
C PHE A 12 -14.33 3.85 23.86
N TYR A 13 -15.60 4.10 24.17
CA TYR A 13 -16.02 5.24 24.98
C TYR A 13 -16.79 4.73 26.20
N GLU A 14 -16.22 4.92 27.38
CA GLU A 14 -16.75 4.46 28.67
C GLU A 14 -16.38 5.51 29.74
N ASP A 15 -17.29 5.81 30.68
CA ASP A 15 -17.06 6.76 31.78
C ASP A 15 -16.49 8.12 31.36
N ASN A 16 -16.94 8.66 30.22
CA ASN A 16 -16.45 9.90 29.62
C ASN A 16 -14.96 9.89 29.22
N VAL A 17 -14.37 8.70 29.08
CA VAL A 17 -13.00 8.46 28.62
C VAL A 17 -13.02 7.73 27.28
N SER A 18 -12.24 8.22 26.32
CA SER A 18 -12.01 7.55 25.05
C SER A 18 -10.69 6.79 25.09
N THR A 19 -10.76 5.47 24.87
CA THR A 19 -9.58 4.59 24.83
C THR A 19 -9.44 3.95 23.45
N THR A 20 -8.35 4.25 22.74
CA THR A 20 -8.04 3.61 21.45
C THR A 20 -7.03 2.48 21.64
N LYS A 21 -7.40 1.26 21.26
CA LYS A 21 -6.50 0.09 21.30
C LYS A 21 -6.47 -0.65 19.95
N PRO A 22 -5.34 -1.26 19.57
CA PRO A 22 -5.30 -2.17 18.44
C PRO A 22 -6.07 -3.46 18.78
N VAL A 23 -6.94 -3.90 17.89
CA VAL A 23 -7.72 -5.13 18.02
C VAL A 23 -7.60 -5.92 16.72
N ASN A 24 -7.29 -7.22 16.82
CA ASN A 24 -7.30 -8.11 15.66
C ASN A 24 -8.76 -8.41 15.32
N ILE A 25 -9.26 -7.82 14.23
CA ILE A 25 -10.63 -8.04 13.78
C ILE A 25 -10.64 -8.48 12.32
N GLY A 26 -11.04 -9.73 12.12
CA GLY A 26 -11.49 -10.21 10.82
C GLY A 26 -10.40 -10.55 9.81
N THR A 27 -10.74 -10.39 8.53
CA THR A 27 -9.96 -10.87 7.39
C THR A 27 -9.87 -9.81 6.30
N ASN A 28 -8.82 -9.89 5.49
CA ASN A 28 -8.61 -9.01 4.35
C ASN A 28 -8.22 -9.84 3.13
N ARG A 29 -9.06 -9.77 2.09
CA ARG A 29 -8.81 -10.32 0.75
C ARG A 29 -8.34 -9.19 -0.14
N ALA A 30 -7.22 -9.37 -0.83
CA ALA A 30 -6.71 -8.40 -1.79
C ALA A 30 -6.34 -9.09 -3.11
N THR A 31 -6.74 -8.51 -4.22
CA THR A 31 -6.36 -8.91 -5.58
C THR A 31 -5.86 -7.69 -6.33
N GLY A 32 -4.82 -7.85 -7.13
CA GLY A 32 -4.16 -6.72 -7.75
C GLY A 32 -3.31 -7.09 -8.95
N LEU A 33 -2.75 -6.04 -9.55
CA LEU A 33 -1.81 -6.11 -10.65
C LEU A 33 -0.55 -5.34 -10.26
N GLU A 34 0.60 -5.90 -10.60
CA GLU A 34 1.91 -5.29 -10.41
C GLU A 34 2.60 -5.23 -11.77
N PHE A 35 3.10 -4.05 -12.13
CA PHE A 35 3.80 -3.79 -13.38
C PHE A 35 5.11 -3.09 -13.07
N ASN A 36 6.21 -3.67 -13.53
CA ASN A 36 7.55 -3.11 -13.36
C ASN A 36 8.21 -3.03 -14.74
N ALA A 37 8.78 -1.87 -15.06
CA ALA A 37 9.41 -1.61 -16.34
C ALA A 37 10.72 -0.87 -16.16
N LYS A 38 11.69 -1.22 -16.99
CA LYS A 38 12.94 -0.49 -17.13
C LYS A 38 13.18 -0.22 -18.60
N TYR A 39 13.40 1.03 -18.94
CA TYR A 39 13.64 1.46 -20.31
C TYR A 39 14.85 2.38 -20.38
N SER A 40 15.69 2.18 -21.39
CA SER A 40 16.93 2.95 -21.58
C SER A 40 16.96 3.49 -23.00
N PRO A 41 16.25 4.61 -23.27
CA PRO A 41 16.15 5.18 -24.61
C PRO A 41 17.50 5.64 -25.16
N SER A 42 18.47 5.96 -24.29
CA SER A 42 19.81 6.40 -24.64
C SER A 42 20.82 5.92 -23.61
N LYS A 43 22.12 6.03 -23.91
CA LYS A 43 23.20 5.65 -22.96
C LYS A 43 23.25 6.54 -21.71
N TRP A 44 22.73 7.77 -21.81
CA TRP A 44 22.76 8.77 -20.73
C TRP A 44 21.49 8.80 -19.88
N LEU A 45 20.42 8.08 -20.27
CA LEU A 45 19.14 8.07 -19.55
C LEU A 45 18.63 6.64 -19.32
N VAL A 46 18.33 6.34 -18.06
CA VAL A 46 17.62 5.12 -17.66
C VAL A 46 16.36 5.53 -16.91
N LEU A 47 15.22 5.00 -17.34
CA LEU A 47 13.93 5.16 -16.67
C LEU A 47 13.53 3.82 -16.05
N THR A 48 13.17 3.84 -14.78
CA THR A 48 12.61 2.69 -14.06
C THR A 48 11.25 3.09 -13.54
N GLY A 49 10.23 2.26 -13.73
CA GLY A 49 8.88 2.50 -13.26
C GLY A 49 8.30 1.26 -12.59
N ASP A 50 7.67 1.46 -11.45
CA ASP A 50 7.00 0.42 -10.66
C ASP A 50 5.59 0.89 -10.35
N PHE A 51 4.60 0.13 -10.80
CA PHE A 51 3.18 0.43 -10.58
C PHE A 51 2.50 -0.77 -9.93
N ASN A 52 1.76 -0.50 -8.85
CA ASN A 52 0.99 -1.50 -8.13
C ASN A 52 -0.44 -1.01 -7.96
N TYR A 53 -1.40 -1.86 -8.29
CA TYR A 53 -2.82 -1.61 -8.09
C TYR A 53 -3.45 -2.78 -7.36
N ASN A 54 -4.17 -2.52 -6.28
CA ASN A 54 -4.82 -3.53 -5.45
C ASN A 54 -6.25 -3.12 -5.14
N GLN A 55 -7.17 -4.06 -5.29
CA GLN A 55 -8.52 -4.02 -4.75
C GLN A 55 -8.57 -4.92 -3.53
N PHE A 56 -9.19 -4.48 -2.46
CA PHE A 56 -9.28 -5.26 -1.24
C PHE A 56 -10.65 -5.14 -0.57
N ASP A 57 -11.07 -6.28 -0.02
CA ASP A 57 -12.30 -6.49 0.73
C ASP A 57 -11.89 -6.88 2.15
N ARG A 58 -12.26 -6.02 3.10
CA ARG A 58 -12.02 -6.22 4.51
C ARG A 58 -13.34 -6.55 5.17
N GLN A 59 -13.34 -7.67 5.90
CA GLN A 59 -14.47 -8.14 6.66
C GLN A 59 -14.05 -8.23 8.12
N GLY A 60 -14.70 -7.49 9.01
CA GLY A 60 -14.40 -7.45 10.44
C GLY A 60 -15.64 -7.12 11.26
N THR A 61 -15.83 -7.83 12.38
CA THR A 61 -16.95 -7.58 13.29
C THR A 61 -16.43 -7.53 14.71
N LEU A 62 -16.87 -6.53 15.47
CA LEU A 62 -16.61 -6.42 16.91
C LEU A 62 -17.91 -6.03 17.60
N GLU A 63 -18.31 -6.78 18.63
CA GLU A 63 -19.51 -6.47 19.45
C GLU A 63 -20.77 -6.24 18.61
N ALA A 64 -20.98 -7.07 17.58
CA ALA A 64 -22.06 -6.97 16.58
C ALA A 64 -22.04 -5.71 15.68
N VAL A 65 -21.00 -4.89 15.77
CA VAL A 65 -20.74 -3.79 14.85
C VAL A 65 -19.83 -4.28 13.72
N SER A 66 -20.28 -4.08 12.47
CA SER A 66 -19.49 -4.38 11.27
C SER A 66 -18.53 -3.23 10.98
N PHE A 67 -17.28 -3.60 10.67
CA PHE A 67 -16.21 -2.74 10.17
C PHE A 67 -15.83 -3.15 8.75
N ASP A 68 -16.79 -3.75 8.01
CA ASP A 68 -16.55 -4.23 6.68
C ASP A 68 -16.38 -3.04 5.72
N PHE A 69 -15.36 -3.10 4.87
CA PHE A 69 -15.19 -2.12 3.81
C PHE A 69 -14.44 -2.67 2.61
N ASN A 70 -14.78 -2.14 1.45
CA ASN A 70 -14.11 -2.41 0.19
C ASN A 70 -13.41 -1.15 -0.29
N ALA A 71 -12.16 -1.29 -0.72
CA ALA A 71 -11.39 -0.15 -1.22
C ALA A 71 -10.38 -0.59 -2.28
N SER A 72 -9.92 0.40 -3.05
CA SER A 72 -8.76 0.25 -3.93
C SER A 72 -7.60 1.07 -3.43
N ARG A 73 -6.39 0.59 -3.66
CA ARG A 73 -5.15 1.31 -3.42
C ARG A 73 -4.23 1.12 -4.61
N TRP A 74 -3.60 2.21 -5.04
CA TRP A 74 -2.56 2.16 -6.04
C TRP A 74 -1.32 2.92 -5.58
N THR A 75 -0.17 2.51 -6.09
CA THR A 75 1.11 3.20 -5.87
C THR A 75 1.86 3.19 -7.19
N SER A 76 2.45 4.32 -7.53
CA SER A 76 3.34 4.45 -8.69
C SER A 76 4.65 5.06 -8.21
N ARG A 77 5.76 4.49 -8.68
CA ARG A 77 7.10 5.04 -8.53
C ARG A 77 7.71 5.12 -9.91
N MET A 78 8.34 6.24 -10.21
CA MET A 78 9.16 6.39 -11.40
C MET A 78 10.47 7.02 -10.98
N THR A 79 11.56 6.47 -11.49
CA THR A 79 12.91 6.91 -11.20
C THR A 79 13.66 7.13 -12.50
N ALA A 80 14.27 8.31 -12.62
CA ALA A 80 15.09 8.70 -13.74
C ALA A 80 16.55 8.78 -13.30
N LYS A 81 17.40 8.02 -13.98
CA LYS A 81 18.84 8.03 -13.78
C LYS A 81 19.55 8.63 -14.98
N LEU A 82 20.26 9.72 -14.75
CA LEU A 82 21.06 10.46 -15.73
C LEU A 82 22.54 10.11 -15.54
N LYS A 83 23.22 9.72 -16.62
CA LYS A 83 24.66 9.42 -16.61
C LYS A 83 25.44 10.52 -17.32
N PHE A 84 26.40 11.10 -16.63
CA PHE A 84 27.28 12.15 -17.15
C PHE A 84 28.66 11.58 -17.56
N PRO A 85 29.40 12.25 -18.47
CA PRO A 85 30.64 11.71 -19.04
C PRO A 85 31.79 11.48 -18.05
N ALA A 86 31.77 12.15 -16.89
CA ALA A 86 32.80 11.99 -15.86
C ALA A 86 32.51 10.82 -14.90
N ASP A 87 31.77 9.81 -15.36
CA ASP A 87 31.26 8.69 -14.55
C ASP A 87 30.44 9.15 -13.33
N ILE A 88 29.76 10.29 -13.47
CA ILE A 88 28.85 10.83 -12.45
C ILE A 88 27.44 10.43 -12.83
N ASP A 89 26.70 9.84 -11.89
CA ASP A 89 25.29 9.50 -12.05
C ASP A 89 24.41 10.37 -11.12
N PHE A 90 23.28 10.84 -11.64
CA PHE A 90 22.23 11.51 -10.86
C PHE A 90 20.92 10.73 -10.97
N GLU A 91 20.22 10.53 -9.86
CA GLU A 91 18.99 9.75 -9.80
C GLU A 91 17.90 10.50 -9.03
N VAL A 92 16.69 10.55 -9.60
CA VAL A 92 15.50 11.22 -9.04
C VAL A 92 14.25 10.37 -9.21
#